data_AF-A0A519VEK0-F1
#
_entry.id   AF-A0A519VEK0-F1
#
_cell.length_a   1.000
_cell.length_b   1.000
_cell.length_c   1.000
_cell.angle_alpha   90.00
_cell.angle_beta   90.00
_cell.angle_gamma   90.00
#
_symmetry.space_group_name_H-M   'P 1'
#
loop_
_entity.id
_entity.type
_entity.pdbx_description
1 polymer ?
#
loop_
_entity_poly.entity_id
_entity_poly.type
_entity_poly.pdbx_seq_one_letter_code
_entity_poly.pdbx_strand_id
1 'polypeptide(L)'
;MKKQNLLTFQELLDAINTLKPEEKVKLLQILSKDDLSVVKESEAIYVKSTPIGIDFEKKWNNGLTSEEFKEKIYQHIDTLPWKQQ
;
A
#
# COMPACT_ATOMS: atom_id res chain seq x y z
N MET A 1 4.12 31.11 -1.23
CA MET A 1 3.90 29.70 -1.62
C MET A 1 5.19 28.93 -1.38
N LYS A 2 5.24 28.02 -0.40
CA LYS A 2 6.43 27.18 -0.17
C LYS A 2 6.42 26.08 -1.25
N LYS A 3 7.40 26.10 -2.17
CA LYS A 3 7.62 25.01 -3.12
C LYS A 3 7.95 23.75 -2.31
N GLN A 4 7.10 22.73 -2.37
CA GLN A 4 7.50 21.38 -1.95
C GLN A 4 8.56 20.91 -2.95
N ASN A 5 9.81 20.83 -2.53
CA ASN A 5 10.82 20.06 -3.26
C ASN A 5 10.40 18.60 -3.20
N LEU A 6 9.91 18.06 -4.31
CA LEU A 6 9.66 16.63 -4.47
C LEU A 6 11.01 15.94 -4.63
N LEU A 7 11.60 15.53 -3.51
CA LEU A 7 12.69 14.56 -3.49
C LEU A 7 12.12 13.20 -3.89
N THR A 8 12.74 12.56 -4.86
CA THR A 8 12.42 11.16 -5.18
C THR A 8 12.93 10.24 -4.06
N PHE A 9 12.33 9.05 -3.95
CA PHE A 9 12.75 8.07 -2.95
C PHE A 9 14.23 7.67 -3.12
N GLN A 10 14.72 7.61 -4.35
CA GLN A 10 16.10 7.28 -4.65
C GLN A 10 17.06 8.36 -4.13
N GLU A 11 16.75 9.64 -4.37
CA GLU A 11 17.56 10.76 -3.87
C GLU A 11 17.58 10.83 -2.34
N LEU A 12 16.48 10.43 -1.68
CA LEU A 12 16.42 10.31 -0.23
C LEU A 12 17.36 9.21 0.29
N LEU A 13 17.37 8.05 -0.36
CA LEU A 13 18.26 6.94 0.00
C LEU A 13 19.73 7.34 -0.14
N ASP A 14 20.07 7.99 -1.25
CA ASP A 14 21.43 8.45 -1.48
C ASP A 14 21.85 9.48 -0.43
N ALA A 15 20.97 10.43 -0.09
CA ALA A 15 21.21 11.38 1.00
C ALA A 15 21.46 10.67 2.35
N ILE A 16 20.63 9.69 2.70
CA ILE A 16 20.79 8.92 3.95
C ILE A 16 22.11 8.13 3.96
N ASN A 17 22.50 7.56 2.83
CA ASN A 17 23.74 6.80 2.72
C ASN A 17 24.98 7.66 2.93
N THR A 18 24.94 8.92 2.49
CA THR A 18 26.03 9.90 2.65
C THR A 18 26.15 10.49 4.06
N LEU A 19 25.19 10.28 4.95
CA LEU A 19 25.23 10.78 6.31
C LEU A 19 26.35 10.16 7.14
N LYS A 20 26.92 10.97 8.03
CA LYS A 20 27.89 10.49 9.02
C LYS A 20 27.21 9.64 10.10
N PRO A 21 27.94 8.76 10.80
CA PRO A 21 27.38 7.91 11.84
C PRO A 21 26.58 8.68 12.90
N GLU A 22 27.08 9.84 13.34
CA GLU A 22 26.43 10.71 14.32
C GLU A 22 25.11 11.32 13.82
N GLU A 23 24.99 11.57 12.52
CA GLU A 23 23.78 12.09 11.89
C GLU A 23 22.74 10.99 11.71
N LYS A 24 23.18 9.77 11.38
CA LYS A 24 22.32 8.58 11.33
C LYS A 24 21.69 8.27 12.69
N VAL A 25 22.47 8.41 13.78
CA VAL A 25 21.94 8.24 15.15
C VAL A 25 20.87 9.29 15.48
N LYS A 26 21.08 10.56 15.11
CA LYS A 26 20.07 11.62 15.30
C LYS A 26 18.81 11.36 14.45
N LEU A 27 18.97 10.90 13.22
CA LEU A 27 17.86 10.55 12.34
C LEU A 27 17.02 9.42 12.95
N LEU A 28 17.66 8.36 13.44
CA LEU A 28 16.99 7.26 14.14
C LEU A 28 16.24 7.78 15.37
N GLN A 29 16.84 8.65 16.18
CA GLN A 29 16.15 9.25 17.34
C GLN A 29 14.93 10.08 16.96
N ILE A 30 14.92 10.73 15.79
CA ILE A 30 13.74 11.47 15.30
C ILE A 30 12.67 10.49 14.81
N LEU A 31 13.06 9.45 14.07
CA LEU A 31 12.15 8.44 13.53
C LEU A 31 11.55 7.53 14.62
N SER A 32 12.28 7.29 15.70
CA SER A 32 11.85 6.46 16.84
C SER A 32 11.01 7.22 17.87
N LYS A 33 10.81 8.54 17.71
CA LYS A 33 9.83 9.26 18.53
C LYS A 33 8.44 8.95 17.96
N ASP A 34 7.57 8.37 18.78
CA ASP A 34 6.18 7.97 18.48
C ASP A 34 5.24 9.10 17.98
N ASP A 35 5.77 10.30 17.74
CA ASP A 35 5.02 11.45 17.27
C ASP A 35 5.59 12.00 15.96
N LEU A 36 5.63 11.13 14.95
CA LEU A 36 5.72 11.56 13.56
C LEU A 36 4.31 11.97 13.11
N SER A 37 3.94 13.23 13.36
CA SER A 37 2.63 13.81 13.02
C SER A 37 2.19 13.58 11.57
N VAL A 38 3.14 13.43 10.65
CA VAL A 38 2.90 13.19 9.22
C VAL A 38 2.46 11.75 8.92
N VAL A 39 2.94 10.75 9.68
CA VAL A 39 2.55 9.33 9.49
C VAL A 39 1.09 9.11 9.91
N LYS A 40 0.65 9.82 10.96
CA LYS A 40 -0.74 9.78 11.45
C LYS A 40 -1.75 10.28 10.43
N GLU A 41 -1.39 11.24 9.57
CA GLU A 41 -2.28 11.72 8.49
C GLU A 41 -2.47 10.65 7.40
N SER A 42 -1.38 9.99 6.97
CA SER A 42 -1.46 8.90 5.98
C SER A 42 -2.20 7.66 6.51
N GLU A 43 -1.99 7.30 7.78
CA GLU A 43 -2.76 6.23 8.44
C GLU A 43 -4.24 6.62 8.59
N ALA A 44 -4.53 7.88 8.93
CA ALA A 44 -5.91 8.36 9.02
C ALA A 44 -6.62 8.34 7.66
N ILE A 45 -5.93 8.57 6.54
CA ILE A 45 -6.52 8.44 5.20
C ILE A 45 -6.80 6.98 4.87
N TYR A 46 -5.88 6.05 5.18
CA TYR A 46 -6.11 4.61 4.97
C TYR A 46 -7.29 4.09 5.82
N VAL A 47 -7.36 4.49 7.09
CA VAL A 47 -8.45 4.14 8.01
C VAL A 47 -9.79 4.77 7.61
N LYS A 48 -9.80 6.00 7.06
CA LYS A 48 -11.03 6.67 6.60
C LYS A 48 -11.50 6.20 5.22
N SER A 49 -10.60 5.64 4.41
CA SER A 49 -10.93 5.14 3.08
C SER A 49 -11.35 3.67 3.07
N THR A 50 -11.09 2.91 4.14
CA THR A 50 -11.77 1.65 4.41
C THR A 50 -13.22 1.92 4.83
N PRO A 51 -14.23 1.44 4.08
CA PRO A 51 -15.62 1.51 4.50
C PRO A 51 -15.78 0.92 5.91
N ILE A 52 -16.22 1.76 6.85
CA ILE A 52 -16.60 1.36 8.19
C ILE A 52 -17.63 0.21 8.04
N GLY A 53 -17.26 -1.00 8.45
CA GLY A 53 -18.11 -2.19 8.33
C GLY A 53 -17.64 -3.26 7.33
N ILE A 54 -16.48 -3.10 6.68
CA ILE A 54 -15.85 -4.24 5.98
C ILE A 54 -15.12 -5.12 6.99
N ASP A 55 -15.77 -6.23 7.31
CA ASP A 55 -15.13 -7.36 7.97
C ASP A 55 -14.22 -8.07 6.94
N PHE A 56 -12.91 -7.90 7.12
CA PHE A 56 -11.90 -8.48 6.26
C PHE A 56 -12.03 -10.00 6.22
N GLU A 57 -12.19 -10.66 7.37
CA GLU A 57 -12.33 -12.10 7.47
C GLU A 57 -13.58 -12.59 6.75
N LYS A 58 -14.69 -11.85 6.88
CA LYS A 58 -15.90 -12.14 6.13
C LYS A 58 -15.68 -12.01 4.62
N LYS A 59 -14.97 -10.99 4.14
CA LYS A 59 -14.67 -10.86 2.70
C LYS A 59 -13.70 -11.92 2.20
N TRP A 60 -12.71 -12.26 3.02
CA TRP A 60 -11.71 -13.26 2.73
C TRP A 60 -12.34 -14.66 2.63
N ASN A 61 -13.17 -15.03 3.60
CA ASN A 61 -13.91 -16.30 3.60
C ASN A 61 -14.96 -16.40 2.48
N ASN A 62 -15.46 -15.26 1.98
CA ASN A 62 -16.34 -15.21 0.81
C ASN A 62 -15.58 -15.08 -0.52
N GLY A 63 -14.25 -15.01 -0.48
CA GLY A 63 -13.39 -14.97 -1.65
C GLY A 63 -13.32 -16.34 -2.33
N LEU A 64 -13.05 -16.34 -3.64
CA LEU A 64 -12.80 -17.57 -4.37
C LEU A 64 -11.34 -18.00 -4.16
N THR A 65 -11.12 -19.30 -4.05
CA THR A 65 -9.78 -19.87 -4.21
C THR A 65 -9.29 -19.69 -5.64
N SER A 66 -7.97 -19.78 -5.83
CA SER A 66 -7.35 -19.65 -7.15
C SER A 66 -7.89 -20.67 -8.17
N GLU A 67 -8.23 -21.87 -7.72
CA GLU A 67 -8.76 -22.92 -8.60
C GLU A 67 -10.23 -22.65 -8.98
N GLU A 68 -11.07 -22.25 -8.01
CA GLU A 68 -12.46 -21.85 -8.27
C GLU A 68 -12.55 -20.63 -9.20
N PHE A 69 -11.61 -19.68 -9.07
CA PHE A 69 -11.52 -18.54 -9.95
C PHE A 69 -11.18 -18.94 -11.38
N LYS A 70 -10.18 -19.83 -11.57
CA LYS A 70 -9.82 -20.36 -12.89
C LYS A 70 -11.00 -21.08 -13.54
N GLU A 71 -11.68 -21.95 -12.79
CA GLU A 71 -12.84 -22.70 -13.29
C GLU A 71 -13.96 -21.75 -13.76
N LYS A 72 -14.29 -20.73 -12.97
CA LYS A 72 -15.28 -19.71 -13.37
C LYS A 72 -14.85 -18.92 -14.59
N ILE A 73 -13.57 -18.61 -14.74
CA ILE A 73 -13.05 -17.95 -15.94
C ILE A 73 -13.22 -18.85 -17.16
N TYR A 74 -12.87 -20.13 -17.07
CA TYR A 74 -13.06 -21.06 -18.19
C TYR A 74 -14.54 -21.20 -18.58
N GLN A 75 -15.42 -21.36 -17.59
CA GLN A 75 -16.87 -21.37 -17.83
C GLN A 75 -17.34 -20.08 -18.50
N HIS A 76 -16.85 -18.92 -18.06
CA HIS A 76 -17.21 -17.64 -18.67
C HIS A 76 -16.68 -17.52 -20.10
N ILE A 77 -15.46 -17.98 -20.38
CA ILE A 77 -14.88 -18.00 -21.74
C ILE A 77 -15.75 -18.82 -22.69
N ASP A 78 -16.33 -19.93 -22.22
CA ASP A 78 -17.23 -20.78 -23.02
C ASP A 78 -18.60 -20.13 -23.29
N THR A 79 -18.99 -19.12 -22.49
CA THR A 79 -20.18 -18.31 -22.76
C THR A 79 -19.95 -17.19 -23.78
N LEU A 80 -18.70 -16.95 -24.21
CA LEU A 80 -18.40 -15.83 -25.09
C LEU A 80 -18.84 -16.10 -26.55
N PRO A 81 -19.38 -15.09 -27.26
CA PRO A 81 -20.01 -15.28 -28.57
C PRO A 81 -19.10 -15.88 -29.65
N TRP A 82 -17.79 -15.60 -29.58
CA TRP A 82 -16.80 -16.11 -30.52
C TRP A 82 -16.47 -17.60 -30.36
N LYS A 83 -16.92 -18.22 -29.26
CA LYS A 83 -16.64 -19.62 -28.92
C LYS A 83 -17.85 -20.52 -29.20
N GLN A 84 -19.01 -19.92 -29.47
CA GLN A 84 -20.24 -20.62 -29.84
C GLN A 84 -20.46 -20.68 -31.36
N GLN A 85 -19.39 -20.46 -32.14
CA GLN A 85 -19.37 -20.57 -33.60
C GLN A 85 -18.72 -21.87 -34.06
#